data_AF-A0AAD1MTX0-F1
#
_entry.id   AF-A0AAD1MTX0-F1
#
_cell.length_a   1.000
_cell.length_b   1.000
_cell.length_c   1.000
_cell.angle_alpha   90.00
_cell.angle_beta   90.00
_cell.angle_gamma   90.00
#
_symmetry.space_group_name_H-M   'P 1'
#
loop_
_entity.id
_entity.type
_entity.pdbx_description
1 polymer ?
#
loop_
_entity_poly.entity_id
_entity_poly.type
_entity_poly.pdbx_seq_one_letter_code
_entity_poly.pdbx_strand_id
1 'polypeptide(L)'
;MDAMDAADALSARLAALPVAGMSRADAQAALTRLSRLRGQVQDVERRLTGRLVASGTPSQFGARTWAEVLSQRLRISPGEAQRRIAEAVSGDPSAA
;
A
#
# COMPACT_ATOMS: atom_id res chain seq x y z
N MET A 1 5.30 19.59 7.78
CA MET A 1 4.92 18.18 7.89
C MET A 1 4.09 17.87 6.68
N ASP A 2 4.65 17.11 5.74
CA ASP A 2 3.90 16.66 4.57
C ASP A 2 3.00 15.45 4.89
N ALA A 3 2.29 14.92 3.88
CA ALA A 3 1.36 13.82 4.09
C ALA A 3 2.06 12.50 4.48
N MET A 4 3.31 12.29 4.06
CA MET A 4 4.09 11.09 4.39
C MET A 4 4.67 11.21 5.81
N ASP A 5 5.14 12.39 6.21
CA ASP A 5 5.54 12.65 7.60
C ASP A 5 4.38 12.38 8.57
N ALA A 6 3.16 12.79 8.20
CA ALA A 6 1.96 12.55 8.99
C ALA A 6 1.59 11.06 9.06
N ALA A 7 1.82 10.31 7.98
CA ALA A 7 1.63 8.86 7.94
C ALA A 7 2.62 8.14 8.86
N ASP A 8 3.89 8.55 8.88
CA ASP A 8 4.91 8.00 9.77
C ASP A 8 4.58 8.30 11.25
N ALA A 9 4.13 9.52 11.55
CA ALA A 9 3.69 9.88 12.89
C ALA A 9 2.45 9.06 13.33
N LEU A 10 1.48 8.85 12.44
CA LEU A 10 0.33 7.97 12.70
C LEU A 10 0.77 6.53 12.94
N SER A 11 1.68 6.01 12.13
CA SER A 11 2.23 4.65 12.27
C SER A 11 2.85 4.45 13.65
N ALA A 12 3.68 5.40 14.11
CA ALA A 12 4.27 5.36 15.44
C ALA A 12 3.20 5.37 16.55
N ARG A 13 2.13 6.15 16.40
CA ARG A 13 1.01 6.19 17.36
C ARG A 13 0.20 4.90 17.38
N LEU A 14 -0.02 4.27 16.22
CA LEU A 14 -0.71 2.99 16.12
C LEU A 14 0.12 1.86 16.76
N ALA A 15 1.45 1.89 16.63
CA ALA A 15 2.34 0.94 17.29
C ALA A 15 2.30 1.04 18.82
N ALA A 16 2.01 2.23 19.37
CA ALA A 16 1.90 2.49 20.81
C ALA A 16 0.47 2.31 21.37
N LEU A 17 -0.47 1.76 20.60
CA LEU A 17 -1.86 1.62 21.01
C LEU A 17 -1.99 0.67 22.23
N PRO A 18 -2.69 1.04 23.31
CA PRO A 18 -2.78 0.22 24.53
C PRO A 18 -3.82 -0.91 24.38
N VAL A 19 -3.52 -1.90 23.53
CA VAL A 19 -4.45 -2.99 23.17
C VAL A 19 -4.86 -3.83 24.39
N ALA A 20 -3.95 -4.08 25.33
CA ALA A 20 -4.19 -4.94 26.49
C ALA A 20 -5.32 -4.46 27.42
N GLY A 21 -5.61 -3.14 27.43
CA GLY A 21 -6.66 -2.54 28.27
C GLY A 21 -7.99 -2.34 27.57
N MET A 22 -8.12 -2.71 26.29
CA MET A 22 -9.34 -2.44 25.53
C MET A 22 -10.47 -3.40 25.91
N SER A 23 -11.68 -2.85 26.02
CA SER A 23 -12.89 -3.68 26.03
C SER A 23 -13.07 -4.36 24.67
N ARG A 24 -13.86 -5.43 24.61
CA ARG A 24 -14.22 -6.09 23.34
C ARG A 24 -14.84 -5.10 22.33
N ALA A 25 -15.71 -4.21 22.81
CA ALA A 25 -16.38 -3.22 21.95
C ALA A 25 -15.36 -2.22 21.38
N ASP A 26 -14.41 -1.75 22.19
CA ASP A 26 -13.37 -0.83 21.75
C ASP A 26 -12.43 -1.48 20.73
N ALA A 27 -12.04 -2.74 20.97
CA ALA A 27 -11.22 -3.51 20.04
C ALA A 27 -11.91 -3.69 18.69
N GLN A 28 -13.22 -4.01 18.69
CA GLN A 28 -14.00 -4.13 17.46
C GLN A 28 -14.09 -2.80 16.71
N ALA A 29 -14.37 -1.70 17.41
CA ALA A 29 -14.42 -0.37 16.81
C ALA A 29 -13.05 0.06 16.23
N ALA A 30 -11.95 -0.28 16.92
CA ALA A 30 -10.59 -0.03 16.43
C ALA A 30 -10.30 -0.83 15.15
N LEU A 31 -10.65 -2.12 15.10
CA LEU A 31 -10.48 -2.96 13.91
C LEU A 31 -11.25 -2.42 12.70
N THR A 32 -12.49 -1.96 12.88
CA THR A 32 -13.27 -1.34 11.79
C THR A 32 -12.58 -0.10 11.23
N ARG A 33 -12.05 0.78 12.12
CA ARG A 33 -11.32 1.99 11.70
C ARG A 33 -10.02 1.64 10.98
N LEU A 34 -9.24 0.69 11.51
CA LEU A 34 -8.00 0.23 10.88
C LEU A 34 -8.25 -0.41 9.52
N SER A 35 -9.35 -1.15 9.36
CA SER A 35 -9.73 -1.72 8.07
C SER A 35 -9.96 -0.63 7.00
N ARG A 36 -10.68 0.43 7.38
CA ARG A 36 -10.90 1.59 6.50
C ARG A 36 -9.59 2.28 6.12
N LEU A 37 -8.72 2.55 7.10
CA LEU A 37 -7.41 3.17 6.86
C LEU A 37 -6.55 2.32 5.93
N ARG A 38 -6.52 1.00 6.15
CA ARG A 38 -5.79 0.07 5.29
C ARG A 38 -6.30 0.09 3.86
N GLY A 39 -7.62 0.15 3.64
CA GLY A 39 -8.20 0.29 2.30
C GLY A 39 -7.75 1.58 1.61
N GLN A 40 -7.77 2.71 2.31
CA GLN A 40 -7.31 4.00 1.77
C GLN A 40 -5.82 3.97 1.40
N VAL A 41 -4.97 3.35 2.23
CA VAL A 41 -3.55 3.17 1.93
C VAL A 41 -3.37 2.29 0.69
N GLN A 42 -4.08 1.16 0.60
CA GLN A 42 -4.03 0.27 -0.57
C GLN A 42 -4.45 0.98 -1.87
N ASP A 43 -5.48 1.84 -1.82
CA ASP A 43 -5.90 2.64 -2.98
C ASP A 43 -4.84 3.66 -3.43
N VAL A 44 -4.08 4.22 -2.48
CA VAL A 44 -2.94 5.10 -2.79
C VAL A 44 -1.78 4.28 -3.37
N GLU A 45 -1.42 3.16 -2.75
CA GLU A 45 -0.36 2.26 -3.25
C GLU A 45 -0.66 1.78 -4.67
N ARG A 46 -1.90 1.39 -4.96
CA ARG A 46 -2.34 0.96 -6.30
C ARG A 46 -2.12 2.06 -7.34
N ARG A 47 -2.56 3.29 -7.06
CA ARG A 47 -2.39 4.44 -7.97
C ARG A 47 -0.93 4.80 -8.17
N LEU A 48 -0.11 4.80 -7.11
CA LEU A 48 1.32 5.06 -7.19
C LEU A 48 2.03 3.98 -8.02
N THR A 49 1.65 2.71 -7.85
CA THR A 49 2.18 1.59 -8.63
C THR A 49 1.83 1.75 -10.11
N GLY A 50 0.57 2.04 -10.44
CA GLY A 50 0.14 2.28 -11.82
C GLY A 50 0.88 3.44 -12.47
N ARG A 51 1.03 4.56 -11.74
CA ARG A 51 1.81 5.72 -12.22
C ARG A 51 3.27 5.37 -12.47
N LEU A 52 3.91 4.61 -11.57
CA LEU A 52 5.30 4.19 -11.75
C LEU A 52 5.45 3.33 -13.01
N VAL A 53 4.58 2.32 -13.16
CA VAL A 53 4.57 1.41 -14.31
C VAL A 53 4.35 2.15 -15.63
N ALA A 54 3.48 3.17 -15.65
CA ALA A 54 3.21 3.99 -16.83
C ALA A 54 4.30 5.02 -17.16
N SER A 55 5.17 5.37 -16.20
CA SER A 55 6.14 6.46 -16.35
C SER A 55 7.46 6.08 -17.04
N GLY A 56 7.65 4.82 -17.40
CA GLY A 56 8.90 4.38 -18.01
C GLY A 56 8.96 2.90 -18.37
N THR A 57 10.17 2.41 -18.64
CA THR A 57 10.42 0.99 -18.90
C THR A 57 11.25 0.39 -17.77
N PRO A 58 11.08 -0.91 -17.43
CA PRO A 58 11.88 -1.57 -16.38
C PRO A 58 13.39 -1.44 -16.57
N SER A 59 13.85 -1.38 -17.83
CA SER A 59 15.26 -1.24 -18.21
C SER A 59 15.90 0.06 -17.69
N GLN A 60 15.13 1.15 -17.58
CA GLN A 60 15.60 2.41 -17.00
C GLN A 60 15.94 2.26 -15.50
N PHE A 61 15.44 1.20 -14.86
CA PHE A 61 15.68 0.86 -13.46
C PHE A 61 16.59 -0.38 -13.32
N GLY A 62 17.28 -0.80 -14.39
CA GLY A 62 18.20 -1.94 -14.36
C GLY A 62 17.51 -3.30 -14.20
N ALA A 63 16.22 -3.41 -14.51
CA ALA A 63 15.43 -4.64 -14.38
C ALA A 63 14.82 -5.05 -15.72
N ARG A 64 14.48 -6.35 -15.85
CA ARG A 64 13.82 -6.89 -17.04
C ARG A 64 12.31 -6.75 -16.97
N THR A 65 11.75 -6.73 -15.76
CA THR A 65 10.30 -6.60 -15.53
C THR A 65 9.99 -5.60 -14.43
N TRP A 66 8.79 -5.01 -14.45
CA TRP A 66 8.31 -4.15 -13.36
C TRP A 66 8.18 -4.91 -12.04
N ALA A 67 7.89 -6.21 -12.08
CA ALA A 67 7.86 -7.05 -10.88
C ALA A 67 9.23 -7.12 -10.20
N GLU A 68 10.31 -7.28 -10.98
CA GLU A 68 11.69 -7.23 -10.46
C GLU A 68 12.00 -5.86 -9.82
N VAL A 69 11.59 -4.75 -10.46
CA VAL A 69 11.78 -3.39 -9.91
C VAL A 69 11.09 -3.26 -8.55
N LEU A 70 9.80 -3.62 -8.46
CA LEU A 70 9.03 -3.47 -7.23
C LEU A 70 9.49 -4.43 -6.13
N SER A 71 9.84 -5.67 -6.47
CA SER A 71 10.39 -6.63 -5.51
C SER A 71 11.65 -6.12 -4.84
N GLN A 72 12.57 -5.54 -5.61
CA GLN A 72 13.81 -4.99 -5.05
C GLN A 72 13.53 -3.75 -4.18
N ARG A 73 12.72 -2.80 -4.68
CA ARG A 73 12.48 -1.52 -4.00
C ARG A 73 11.63 -1.67 -2.74
N LEU A 74 10.58 -2.50 -2.79
CA LEU A 74 9.65 -2.71 -1.69
C LEU A 74 10.01 -3.91 -0.80
N ARG A 75 11.05 -4.67 -1.17
CA ARG A 75 11.48 -5.90 -0.48
C ARG A 75 10.36 -6.93 -0.33
N ILE A 76 9.62 -7.15 -1.42
CA ILE A 76 8.50 -8.11 -1.51
C ILE A 76 8.82 -9.23 -2.50
N SER A 77 8.10 -10.35 -2.40
CA SER A 77 8.27 -11.44 -3.37
C SER A 77 7.89 -11.02 -4.80
N PRO A 78 8.46 -11.65 -5.84
CA PRO A 78 8.07 -11.40 -7.23
C PRO A 78 6.59 -11.63 -7.49
N GLY A 79 5.99 -12.67 -6.87
CA GLY A 79 4.56 -12.95 -7.00
C GLY A 79 3.68 -11.86 -6.38
N GLU A 80 4.08 -11.30 -5.23
CA GLU A 80 3.40 -10.15 -4.62
C GLU A 80 3.50 -8.91 -5.51
N ALA A 81 4.69 -8.65 -6.06
CA ALA A 81 4.90 -7.54 -6.98
C ALA A 81 4.03 -7.68 -8.24
N GLN A 82 3.96 -8.87 -8.84
CA GLN A 82 3.09 -9.16 -9.98
C GLN A 82 1.61 -8.91 -9.65
N ARG A 83 1.15 -9.38 -8.49
CA ARG A 83 -0.23 -9.14 -8.04
C ARG A 83 -0.53 -7.64 -7.93
N ARG A 84 0.33 -6.86 -7.26
CA ARG A 84 0.14 -5.41 -7.12
C ARG A 84 0.13 -4.68 -8.46
N ILE A 85 0.97 -5.10 -9.41
CA ILE A 85 0.95 -4.56 -10.78
C ILE A 85 -0.36 -4.89 -11.47
N ALA A 86 -0.81 -6.15 -11.40
CA ALA A 86 -2.07 -6.57 -12.00
C ALA A 86 -3.25 -5.79 -11.41
N GLU A 87 -3.31 -5.61 -10.09
CA GLU A 87 -4.32 -4.80 -9.42
C GLU A 87 -4.26 -3.32 -9.85
N ALA A 88 -3.06 -2.77 -10.05
CA ALA A 88 -2.86 -1.39 -10.47
C ALA A 88 -3.20 -1.13 -11.95
N VAL A 89 -3.05 -2.13 -12.81
CA VAL A 89 -3.34 -2.03 -14.25
C VAL A 89 -4.79 -2.45 -14.57
N SER A 90 -5.39 -3.34 -13.78
CA SER A 90 -6.76 -3.83 -13.98
C SER A 90 -7.85 -2.88 -13.46
N GLY A 91 -7.48 -1.74 -12.85
CA GLY A 91 -8.41 -0.70 -12.39
C GLY A 91 -8.43 0.48 -13.37
N ASP A 92 -9.31 0.49 -14.38
CA ASP A 92 -10.68 0.98 -14.20
C ASP A 92 -11.75 0.18 -15.00
N PRO A 93 -12.60 -0.65 -14.35
CA PRO A 93 -13.83 -1.20 -14.93
C PRO A 93 -15.05 -0.29 -14.75
N SER A 94 -14.93 0.90 -14.14
CA SER A 94 -16.04 1.85 -13.94
C SER A 94 -16.07 2.95 -15.01
N ALA A 95 -15.48 2.68 -16.18
CA ALA A 95 -15.49 3.54 -17.36
C ALA A 95 -16.02 2.83 -18.63
N ALA A 96 -16.84 1.78 -18.46
CA ALA A 96 -17.56 1.08 -19.53
C ALA A 96 -19.06 0.97 -19.21
#